data_AF-A0A1X7VQS7-F1
#
_entry.id   AF-A0A1X7VQS7-F1
#
_cell.length_a   1.000
_cell.length_b   1.000
_cell.length_c   1.000
_cell.angle_alpha   90.00
_cell.angle_beta   90.00
_cell.angle_gamma   90.00
#
_symmetry.space_group_name_H-M   'P 1'
#
loop_
_entity.id
_entity.type
_entity.pdbx_description
1 polymer ?
#
loop_
_entity_poly.entity_id
_entity_poly.type
_entity_poly.pdbx_seq_one_letter_code
_entity_poly.pdbx_strand_id
1 'polypeptide(L)'
;MFCKGVQMSIHYLEDFFCSPRTSRGCSQVLATAFPLCNRLGLPVAPEKVEGPATTLTFLGIEINSVNMSLSLPLPKLTALKAKLAHWITRRAASKRELQELIGHLNHVAAVVSHGRSFVRSVIEAMKRP
;
A
#
# COMPACT_ATOMS: atom_id res chain seq x y z
N MET A 1 -14.19 -23.10 -25.23
CA MET A 1 -14.10 -22.83 -23.77
C MET A 1 -13.96 -21.34 -23.57
N PHE A 2 -14.97 -20.68 -22.96
CA PHE A 2 -14.86 -19.26 -22.62
C PHE A 2 -14.14 -19.15 -21.28
N CYS A 3 -12.90 -18.66 -21.27
CA CYS A 3 -12.18 -18.36 -20.03
C CYS A 3 -12.89 -17.19 -19.32
N LYS A 4 -13.72 -17.49 -18.32
CA LYS A 4 -14.24 -16.49 -17.37
C LYS A 4 -13.13 -16.10 -16.39
N GLY A 5 -12.21 -15.27 -16.83
CA GLY A 5 -11.11 -14.72 -16.02
C GLY A 5 -11.38 -13.28 -15.62
N VAL A 6 -10.81 -12.85 -14.49
CA VAL A 6 -10.81 -11.44 -14.07
C VAL A 6 -9.68 -10.72 -14.81
N GLN A 7 -10.03 -9.78 -15.70
CA GLN A 7 -9.04 -8.94 -16.37
C GLN A 7 -8.63 -7.76 -15.47
N MET A 8 -7.41 -7.24 -15.68
CA MET A 8 -6.88 -6.08 -14.95
C MET A 8 -6.77 -6.31 -13.43
N SER A 9 -6.25 -7.46 -13.02
CA SER A 9 -5.96 -7.79 -11.63
C SER A 9 -4.47 -7.78 -11.32
N ILE A 10 -4.12 -7.30 -10.14
CA ILE A 10 -2.81 -7.43 -9.50
C ILE A 10 -2.98 -8.33 -8.28
N HIS A 11 -2.07 -9.27 -8.10
CA HIS A 11 -2.09 -10.20 -6.99
C HIS A 11 -0.78 -10.11 -6.20
N TYR A 12 -0.89 -10.02 -4.88
CA TYR A 12 0.24 -10.09 -3.96
C TYR A 12 -0.12 -10.95 -2.75
N LEU A 13 0.48 -12.15 -2.68
CA LEU A 13 0.21 -13.16 -1.65
C LEU A 13 -1.26 -13.59 -1.55
N GLU A 14 -2.04 -12.92 -0.72
CA GLU A 14 -3.48 -13.19 -0.51
C GLU A 14 -4.35 -11.98 -0.92
N ASP A 15 -3.70 -10.85 -1.27
CA ASP A 15 -4.38 -9.60 -1.60
C ASP A 15 -4.56 -9.49 -3.11
N PHE A 16 -5.81 -9.28 -3.53
CA PHE A 16 -6.20 -9.07 -4.92
C PHE A 16 -6.67 -7.64 -5.11
N PHE A 17 -6.10 -6.95 -6.10
CA PHE A 17 -6.54 -5.63 -6.52
C PHE A 17 -7.03 -5.68 -7.97
N CYS A 18 -8.22 -5.12 -8.22
CA CYS A 18 -8.82 -5.08 -9.55
C CYS A 18 -9.19 -3.65 -9.91
N SER A 19 -8.78 -3.19 -11.11
CA SER A 19 -9.02 -1.81 -11.55
C SER A 19 -9.56 -1.75 -12.99
N PRO A 20 -10.81 -2.18 -13.23
CA PRO A 20 -11.45 -1.99 -14.53
C PRO A 20 -11.83 -0.52 -14.76
N ARG A 21 -11.99 -0.12 -16.03
CA ARG A 21 -12.18 1.28 -16.43
C ARG A 21 -13.52 1.91 -16.03
N THR A 22 -14.51 1.09 -15.66
CA THR A 22 -15.87 1.55 -15.36
C THR A 22 -16.36 0.97 -14.05
N SER A 23 -17.19 1.73 -13.32
CA SER A 23 -17.84 1.25 -12.10
C SER A 23 -18.63 -0.05 -12.33
N ARG A 24 -19.34 -0.17 -13.46
CA ARG A 24 -20.01 -1.41 -13.87
C ARG A 24 -19.03 -2.56 -14.04
N GLY A 25 -17.86 -2.30 -14.64
CA GLY A 25 -16.78 -3.27 -14.75
C GLY A 25 -16.28 -3.73 -13.37
N CYS A 26 -16.14 -2.82 -12.40
CA CYS A 26 -15.74 -3.17 -11.03
C CYS A 26 -16.75 -4.13 -10.39
N SER A 27 -18.05 -3.84 -10.50
CA SER A 27 -19.09 -4.71 -9.98
C SER A 27 -19.09 -6.09 -10.65
N GLN A 28 -18.88 -6.14 -11.96
CA GLN A 28 -18.79 -7.39 -12.71
C GLN A 28 -17.57 -8.22 -12.31
N VAL A 29 -16.43 -7.56 -12.06
CA VAL A 29 -15.24 -8.24 -11.55
C VAL A 29 -15.51 -8.85 -10.19
N LEU A 30 -16.07 -8.09 -9.23
CA LEU A 30 -16.40 -8.64 -7.91
C LEU A 30 -17.39 -9.81 -8.00
N ALA A 31 -18.43 -9.68 -8.83
CA ALA A 31 -19.42 -10.73 -9.06
C ALA A 31 -18.84 -11.99 -9.72
N THR A 32 -17.70 -11.87 -10.41
CA THR A 32 -17.00 -13.02 -11.04
C THR A 32 -15.92 -13.59 -10.13
N ALA A 33 -15.17 -12.73 -9.45
CA ALA A 33 -14.04 -13.08 -8.59
C ALA A 33 -14.51 -13.88 -7.37
N PHE A 34 -15.57 -13.42 -6.69
CA PHE A 34 -16.03 -14.06 -5.46
C PHE A 34 -16.46 -15.53 -5.65
N PRO A 35 -17.31 -15.87 -6.64
CA PRO A 35 -17.63 -17.27 -6.93
C PRO A 35 -16.42 -18.07 -7.44
N LEU A 36 -15.49 -17.43 -8.15
CA LEU A 36 -14.28 -18.09 -8.63
C LEU A 36 -13.37 -18.49 -7.48
N CYS A 37 -13.11 -17.59 -6.53
CA CYS A 37 -12.33 -17.90 -5.33
C CYS A 37 -12.96 -19.05 -4.54
N ASN A 38 -14.28 -19.02 -4.33
CA ASN A 38 -14.99 -20.11 -3.65
C ASN A 38 -14.84 -21.45 -4.39
N ARG A 39 -14.94 -21.46 -5.73
CA ARG A 39 -14.73 -22.66 -6.56
C ARG A 39 -13.30 -23.18 -6.52
N LEU A 40 -12.33 -22.30 -6.33
CA LEU A 40 -10.90 -22.65 -6.22
C LEU A 40 -10.50 -23.03 -4.79
N GLY A 41 -11.40 -22.92 -3.82
CA GLY A 41 -11.09 -23.15 -2.40
C GLY A 41 -10.25 -22.04 -1.76
N LEU A 42 -10.22 -20.85 -2.37
CA LEU A 42 -9.53 -19.68 -1.81
C LEU A 42 -10.46 -18.99 -0.80
N PRO A 43 -10.04 -18.85 0.47
CA PRO A 43 -10.86 -18.21 1.50
C PRO A 43 -10.97 -16.71 1.20
N VAL A 44 -12.20 -16.22 1.02
CA VAL A 44 -12.48 -14.78 0.90
C VAL A 44 -13.23 -14.34 2.13
N ALA A 45 -12.67 -13.39 2.86
CA ALA A 45 -13.30 -12.73 4.01
C ALA A 45 -14.23 -11.60 3.51
N PRO A 46 -15.56 -11.77 3.49
CA PRO A 46 -16.48 -10.78 2.91
C PRO A 46 -16.37 -9.40 3.57
N GLU A 47 -16.04 -9.36 4.87
CA GLU A 47 -15.83 -8.14 5.63
C GLU A 47 -14.58 -7.36 5.23
N LYS A 48 -13.66 -8.00 4.49
CA LYS A 48 -12.42 -7.39 3.97
C LYS A 48 -12.51 -7.07 2.48
N VAL A 49 -13.61 -7.42 1.82
CA VAL A 49 -13.80 -7.10 0.41
C VAL A 49 -14.22 -5.63 0.29
N GLU A 50 -13.36 -4.83 -0.34
CA GLU A 50 -13.63 -3.42 -0.60
C GLU A 50 -14.08 -3.20 -2.05
N GLY A 51 -15.07 -2.33 -2.23
CA GLY A 51 -15.47 -1.77 -3.53
C GLY A 51 -16.86 -2.20 -4.04
N PRO A 52 -17.28 -1.69 -5.22
CA PRO A 52 -16.58 -0.72 -6.07
C PRO A 52 -16.36 0.62 -5.36
N ALA A 53 -15.12 1.08 -5.30
CA ALA A 53 -14.76 2.33 -4.66
C ALA A 53 -13.73 3.08 -5.51
N THR A 54 -13.75 4.41 -5.41
CA THR A 54 -12.76 5.29 -6.04
C THR A 54 -11.53 5.50 -5.18
N THR A 55 -11.64 5.24 -3.88
CA THR A 55 -10.55 5.28 -2.92
C THR A 55 -10.56 3.98 -2.13
N LEU A 56 -9.43 3.27 -2.10
CA LEU A 56 -9.26 2.04 -1.31
C LEU A 56 -7.81 1.87 -0.88
N THR A 57 -7.56 0.98 0.08
CA THR A 57 -6.19 0.68 0.52
C THR A 57 -5.71 -0.65 -0.02
N PHE A 58 -4.55 -0.69 -0.68
CA PHE A 58 -3.90 -1.91 -1.15
C PHE A 58 -2.43 -1.93 -0.72
N LEU A 59 -1.98 -3.03 -0.11
CA LEU A 59 -0.63 -3.17 0.46
C LEU A 59 -0.23 -2.03 1.41
N GLY A 60 -1.23 -1.47 2.09
CA GLY A 60 -1.03 -0.37 3.03
C GLY A 60 -0.83 1.01 2.41
N ILE A 61 -1.02 1.15 1.10
CA ILE A 61 -1.05 2.40 0.34
C ILE A 61 -2.50 2.69 -0.06
N GLU A 62 -2.95 3.91 0.16
CA GLU A 62 -4.24 4.40 -0.29
C GLU A 62 -4.12 4.79 -1.78
N ILE A 63 -5.03 4.27 -2.59
CA ILE A 63 -5.11 4.51 -4.02
C ILE A 63 -6.37 5.32 -4.28
N ASN A 64 -6.23 6.49 -4.90
CA ASN A 64 -7.35 7.32 -5.33
C ASN A 64 -7.40 7.39 -6.86
N SER A 65 -8.42 6.77 -7.45
CA SER A 65 -8.58 6.69 -8.90
C SER A 65 -9.11 7.98 -9.55
N VAL A 66 -9.69 8.90 -8.76
CA VAL A 66 -10.20 10.20 -9.27
C VAL A 66 -9.03 11.15 -9.48
N ASN A 67 -8.18 11.27 -8.46
CA ASN A 67 -7.02 12.16 -8.48
C ASN A 67 -5.78 11.51 -9.09
N MET A 68 -5.85 10.22 -9.42
CA MET A 68 -4.72 9.40 -9.89
C MET A 68 -3.51 9.51 -8.95
N SER A 69 -3.78 9.42 -7.64
CA SER A 69 -2.79 9.65 -6.59
C SER A 69 -2.62 8.44 -5.69
N LEU A 70 -1.40 8.30 -5.16
CA LEU A 70 -1.08 7.35 -4.09
C LEU A 70 -0.74 8.11 -2.82
N SER A 71 -1.33 7.69 -1.70
CA SER A 71 -1.16 8.32 -0.39
C SER A 71 -0.93 7.27 0.68
N LEU A 72 -0.41 7.69 1.83
CA LEU A 72 -0.50 6.85 3.03
C LEU A 72 -1.88 7.05 3.66
N PRO A 73 -2.53 5.96 4.13
CA PRO A 73 -3.73 6.08 4.95
C PRO A 73 -3.50 7.04 6.12
N LEU A 74 -4.48 7.89 6.40
CA LEU A 74 -4.37 8.95 7.40
C LEU A 74 -3.83 8.49 8.77
N PRO A 75 -4.25 7.34 9.34
CA PRO A 75 -3.71 6.86 10.61
C PRO A 75 -2.20 6.59 10.56
N LYS A 76 -1.72 5.98 9.47
CA LYS A 76 -0.28 5.71 9.27
C LYS A 76 0.51 7.01 9.07
N LEU A 77 -0.05 7.96 8.34
CA LEU A 77 0.57 9.27 8.14
C LEU A 77 0.72 10.02 9.47
N THR A 78 -0.33 10.04 10.30
CA THR A 78 -0.30 10.68 11.63
C THR A 78 0.73 10.02 12.54
N ALA A 79 0.76 8.68 12.59
CA ALA A 79 1.75 7.94 13.39
C ALA A 79 3.19 8.21 12.92
N LEU A 80 3.42 8.28 11.61
CA LEU A 80 4.73 8.62 11.05
C LEU A 80 5.14 10.04 11.42
N LYS A 81 4.25 11.03 11.27
CA LYS A 81 4.54 12.42 11.63
C LYS A 81 4.90 12.55 13.11
N ALA A 82 4.17 11.87 13.99
CA ALA A 82 4.48 11.84 15.41
C ALA A 82 5.87 11.23 15.69
N LYS A 83 6.22 10.11 15.04
CA LYS A 83 7.58 9.54 15.13
C LYS A 83 8.63 10.53 14.64
N LEU A 84 8.43 11.18 13.50
CA LEU A 84 9.38 12.13 12.93
C LEU A 84 9.58 13.37 13.81
N ALA A 85 8.52 13.86 14.47
CA ALA A 85 8.62 14.96 15.41
C ALA A 85 9.60 14.64 16.56
N HIS A 86 9.59 13.41 17.07
CA HIS A 86 10.55 12.94 18.07
C HIS A 86 11.98 12.81 17.52
N TRP A 87 12.13 12.43 16.26
CA TRP A 87 13.44 12.31 15.62
C TRP A 87 14.11 13.66 15.34
N ILE A 88 13.34 14.71 15.04
CA ILE A 88 13.87 16.05 14.73
C ILE A 88 14.63 16.67 15.90
N THR A 89 14.26 16.36 17.14
CA THR A 89 14.90 16.92 18.34
C THR A 89 16.11 16.12 18.80
N ARG A 90 16.35 14.94 18.23
CA ARG A 90 17.43 14.05 18.64
C ARG A 90 18.76 14.45 18.02
N ARG A 91 19.81 14.47 18.86
CA ARG A 91 21.20 14.69 18.45
C ARG A 91 22.01 13.41 18.26
N ALA A 92 21.52 12.29 18.79
CA ALA A 92 22.17 10.99 18.71
C ALA A 92 21.11 9.88 18.59
N ALA A 93 21.47 8.78 17.94
CA ALA A 93 20.65 7.59 17.83
C ALA A 93 21.55 6.36 17.68
N SER A 94 21.08 5.22 18.18
CA SER A 94 21.71 3.94 17.92
C SER A 94 21.52 3.49 16.48
N LYS A 95 22.41 2.62 16.00
CA LYS A 95 22.29 2.00 14.68
C LYS A 95 20.94 1.30 14.49
N ARG A 96 20.45 0.61 15.53
CA ARG A 96 19.15 -0.08 15.50
C ARG A 96 18.00 0.89 15.30
N GLU A 97 17.97 1.99 16.03
CA GLU A 97 16.92 3.01 15.89
C GLU A 97 16.92 3.62 14.48
N LEU A 98 18.11 3.86 13.90
CA LEU A 98 18.23 4.34 12.52
C LEU A 98 17.70 3.32 11.51
N GLN A 99 18.00 2.02 11.69
CA GLN A 99 17.48 0.95 10.84
C GLN A 99 15.95 0.87 10.89
N GLU A 100 15.37 0.98 12.08
CA GLU A 100 13.91 1.01 12.28
C GLU A 100 13.29 2.24 11.58
N LEU A 101 13.90 3.42 11.72
CA LEU A 101 13.46 4.63 11.02
C LEU A 101 13.54 4.47 9.49
N ILE A 102 14.64 3.95 8.97
CA ILE A 102 14.84 3.70 7.54
C ILE A 102 13.76 2.74 7.01
N GLY A 103 13.41 1.70 7.76
CA GLY A 103 12.33 0.79 7.40
C GLY A 103 10.99 1.51 7.21
N HIS A 104 10.62 2.39 8.15
CA HIS A 104 9.42 3.22 8.02
C HIS A 104 9.50 4.16 6.82
N LEU A 105 10.62 4.87 6.64
CA LEU A 105 10.78 5.84 5.55
C LEU A 105 10.79 5.18 4.17
N ASN A 106 11.32 3.96 4.04
CA ASN A 106 11.31 3.21 2.79
C ASN A 106 9.89 2.90 2.30
N HIS A 107 8.98 2.53 3.21
CA HIS A 107 7.57 2.31 2.85
C HIS A 107 6.92 3.60 2.34
N VAL A 108 7.22 4.73 2.99
CA VAL A 108 6.68 6.06 2.66
C VAL A 108 7.26 6.59 1.35
N ALA A 109 8.50 6.24 1.03
CA ALA A 109 9.17 6.64 -0.21
C ALA A 109 8.50 6.08 -1.47
N ALA A 110 7.56 5.14 -1.35
CA ALA A 110 6.73 4.68 -2.46
C ALA A 110 5.69 5.74 -2.92
N VAL A 111 5.26 6.62 -2.02
CA VAL A 111 4.24 7.65 -2.32
C VAL A 111 4.78 9.08 -2.30
N VAL A 112 5.93 9.29 -1.67
CA VAL A 112 6.58 10.60 -1.63
C VAL A 112 7.53 10.75 -2.81
N SER A 113 7.28 11.76 -3.63
CA SER A 113 8.18 12.15 -4.73
C SER A 113 9.60 12.40 -4.20
N HIS A 114 10.60 11.81 -4.85
CA HIS A 114 12.02 11.85 -4.43
C HIS A 114 12.30 11.26 -3.03
N GLY A 115 11.36 10.55 -2.40
CA GLY A 115 11.50 10.01 -1.04
C GLY A 115 12.75 9.13 -0.86
N ARG A 116 13.09 8.31 -1.85
CA ARG A 116 14.26 7.42 -1.81
C ARG A 116 15.59 8.16 -1.67
N SER A 117 15.70 9.36 -2.24
CA SER A 117 16.90 10.20 -2.11
C SER A 117 17.12 10.63 -0.66
N PHE A 118 16.04 10.97 0.06
CA PHE A 118 16.12 11.31 1.48
C PHE A 118 16.50 10.10 2.34
N VAL A 119 15.93 8.92 2.06
CA VAL A 119 16.28 7.70 2.81
C VAL A 119 17.75 7.34 2.63
N ARG A 120 18.30 7.54 1.43
CA ARG A 120 19.72 7.31 1.16
C ARG A 120 20.62 8.15 2.06
N SER A 121 20.29 9.42 2.28
CA SER A 121 21.06 10.29 3.19
C SER A 121 21.10 9.76 4.62
N VAL A 122 20.00 9.20 5.12
CA VAL A 122 19.93 8.56 6.45
C VAL A 122 20.77 7.28 6.49
N ILE A 123 20.71 6.47 5.44
CA ILE A 123 21.53 5.26 5.30
C ILE A 123 23.02 5.60 5.32
N GLU A 124 23.45 6.65 4.62
CA GLU A 124 24.86 7.07 4.62
C GLU A 124 25.31 7.60 5.99
N ALA A 125 24.44 8.30 6.74
CA ALA A 125 24.74 8.72 8.11
C ALA A 125 24.97 7.52 9.05
N MET A 126 24.22 6.43 8.87
CA MET A 126 24.37 5.19 9.64
C MET A 126 25.70 4.45 9.37
N LYS A 127 26.31 4.65 8.20
CA LYS A 127 27.59 4.00 7.83
C LYS A 127 28.82 4.71 8.38
N ARG A 128 28.66 5.93 8.92
CA ARG A 128 29.79 6.69 9.49
C ARG A 128 30.23 6.03 10.81
N PRO A 129 31.54 5.81 11.01
CA PRO A 129 32.08 5.16 12.21
C PRO A 129 31.82 5.98 13.47
#